data_AF-A0A195BW99-F1
#
_entry.id   AF-A0A195BW99-F1
#
_cell.length_a   1.000
_cell.length_b   1.000
_cell.length_c   1.000
_cell.angle_alpha   90.00
_cell.angle_beta   90.00
_cell.angle_gamma   90.00
#
_symmetry.space_group_name_H-M   'P 1'
#
loop_
_entity.id
_entity.type
_entity.pdbx_description
1 polymer ?
#
loop_
_entity_poly.entity_id
_entity_poly.type
_entity_poly.pdbx_seq_one_letter_code
_entity_poly.pdbx_strand_id
1 'polypeptide(L)'
;MYVSTIACERGVYKNFLSSGDAPNKPEAKLVSRLFRIKPLPVLIFVRAQFDYDPLEDELIPCAQAGIAFRTGDILQIISKDDHHWWQARKDNAAGSAGLIPSPELQEWRIACMSMEKNKQEQDAEGEGGCSSHTEGCDGSTVNCSIFGRKKKQYKDKYLAKHNAVFDQLDLVTYEEVVKLPYPAFQRKTLVLLGAHGVGRRHIKNTIISKHPDKYAYPIPHTTRPPRSDEENGRNYYFVSHDEMMADIAANEYLEYGTHEDAMYGTKLETIRKIHEEGRMAILDVEPQALKVLRTAEFAPYVVFIAAPAFANVTDFDGSLERLAKESDMLKQAYGHFFDLTIVNNDLDETIAQLEAAIERVHTTPQWVPVSWVY
;
A
#
# COMPACT_ATOMS: atom_id res chain seq x y z
N MET A 1 -24.61 14.17 -11.27
CA MET A 1 -25.08 15.02 -10.16
C MET A 1 -24.73 14.35 -8.83
N TYR A 2 -23.44 14.11 -8.56
CA TYR A 2 -22.95 13.42 -7.34
C TYR A 2 -21.48 13.76 -7.09
N VAL A 3 -21.09 15.04 -7.17
CA VAL A 3 -19.85 15.58 -6.59
C VAL A 3 -20.09 17.09 -6.41
N SER A 4 -20.70 17.52 -5.31
CA SER A 4 -20.75 18.96 -4.95
C SER A 4 -21.20 19.29 -3.53
N THR A 5 -21.69 18.33 -2.73
CA THR A 5 -22.30 18.69 -1.43
C THR A 5 -21.37 18.57 -0.22
N ILE A 6 -20.05 18.58 -0.39
CA ILE A 6 -19.10 18.54 0.74
C ILE A 6 -18.32 19.86 0.91
N ALA A 7 -18.43 20.81 -0.02
CA ALA A 7 -17.65 22.05 0.00
C ALA A 7 -18.43 23.32 0.42
N CYS A 8 -19.62 23.22 1.02
CA CYS A 8 -20.44 24.40 1.34
C CYS A 8 -20.86 24.52 2.81
N GLU A 9 -19.94 24.30 3.75
CA GLU A 9 -20.13 24.71 5.14
C GLU A 9 -18.82 25.22 5.74
N ARG A 10 -18.30 26.35 5.24
CA ARG A 10 -17.46 27.29 6.00
C ARG A 10 -17.17 28.54 5.18
N GLY A 11 -17.96 29.58 5.46
CA GLY A 11 -17.61 30.98 5.24
C GLY A 11 -17.81 31.53 3.84
N VAL A 12 -18.96 32.17 3.59
CA VAL A 12 -19.10 33.55 3.07
C VAL A 12 -20.55 33.99 3.32
N TYR A 13 -20.80 34.72 4.41
CA TYR A 13 -21.96 35.62 4.49
C TYR A 13 -21.46 36.94 5.08
N LYS A 14 -20.96 37.81 4.21
CA LYS A 14 -20.90 39.24 4.47
C LYS A 14 -21.41 39.98 3.25
N ASN A 15 -22.37 40.86 3.55
CA ASN A 15 -22.83 42.00 2.75
C ASN A 15 -23.78 41.68 1.59
N PHE A 16 -25.07 41.89 1.81
CA PHE A 16 -25.89 42.80 1.01
C PHE A 16 -27.15 43.14 1.83
N LEU A 17 -27.16 44.33 2.44
CA LEU A 17 -28.37 44.99 2.95
C LEU A 17 -28.50 46.31 2.21
N SER A 18 -29.50 46.41 1.32
CA SER A 18 -30.13 47.68 1.02
C SER A 18 -31.52 47.45 0.40
N SER A 19 -32.46 48.23 0.95
CA SER A 19 -33.75 48.68 0.41
C SER A 19 -34.89 47.67 0.20
N GLY A 20 -35.99 47.92 0.94
CA GLY A 20 -37.32 48.08 0.32
C GLY A 20 -38.42 47.10 0.71
N ASP A 21 -39.25 47.52 1.66
CA ASP A 21 -40.72 47.32 1.78
C ASP A 21 -41.36 45.92 1.72
N ALA A 22 -42.03 45.57 2.83
CA ALA A 22 -43.09 44.54 2.92
C ALA A 22 -44.46 45.19 2.59
N PRO A 23 -45.56 44.50 2.17
CA PRO A 23 -46.09 43.31 2.88
C PRO A 23 -46.90 42.26 2.06
N ASN A 24 -46.86 40.98 2.46
CA ASN A 24 -48.03 40.11 2.74
C ASN A 24 -47.61 38.65 2.97
N LYS A 25 -47.99 38.09 4.13
CA LYS A 25 -47.84 36.65 4.48
C LYS A 25 -48.98 35.85 3.81
N PRO A 26 -48.68 34.66 3.26
CA PRO A 26 -48.99 33.44 4.00
C PRO A 26 -47.91 32.36 3.84
N GLU A 27 -46.74 32.53 4.46
CA GLU A 27 -45.61 31.60 4.30
C GLU A 27 -45.18 30.86 5.59
N ALA A 28 -45.99 30.88 6.64
CA ALA A 28 -45.60 30.30 7.93
C ALA A 28 -45.78 28.77 8.05
N LYS A 29 -46.25 28.07 7.00
CA LYS A 29 -46.45 26.59 7.04
C LYS A 29 -45.48 25.77 6.19
N LEU A 30 -44.71 26.39 5.30
CA LEU A 30 -43.75 25.66 4.45
C LEU A 30 -42.35 25.56 5.08
N VAL A 31 -41.99 26.51 5.94
CA VAL A 31 -40.64 26.62 6.52
C VAL A 31 -40.36 25.50 7.55
N SER A 32 -41.39 24.92 8.18
CA SER A 32 -41.19 23.85 9.18
C SER A 32 -40.84 22.48 8.59
N ARG A 33 -41.00 22.26 7.27
CA ARG A 33 -40.69 20.96 6.63
C ARG A 33 -39.31 20.90 5.98
N LEU A 34 -38.64 22.02 5.78
CA LEU A 34 -37.32 22.09 5.14
C LEU A 34 -36.15 21.79 6.09
N PHE A 35 -36.34 21.90 7.40
CA PHE A 35 -35.30 21.62 8.41
C PHE A 35 -35.24 20.16 8.87
N ARG A 36 -35.90 19.24 8.16
CA ARG A 36 -35.90 17.80 8.50
C ARG A 36 -35.34 16.94 7.38
N ILE A 37 -34.47 17.50 6.53
CA ILE A 37 -33.57 16.68 5.74
C ILE A 37 -32.54 16.15 6.73
N LYS A 38 -32.77 14.94 7.25
CA LYS A 38 -31.69 14.21 7.91
C LYS A 38 -30.52 14.22 6.92
N PRO A 39 -29.29 14.58 7.34
CA PRO A 39 -28.14 14.43 6.47
C PRO A 39 -28.16 13.00 5.94
N LEU A 40 -27.98 12.85 4.63
CA LEU A 40 -27.91 11.51 4.04
C LEU A 40 -26.87 10.73 4.83
N PRO A 41 -27.16 9.47 5.21
CA PRO A 41 -26.21 8.68 5.97
C PRO A 41 -24.89 8.65 5.21
N VAL A 42 -23.81 9.05 5.89
CA VAL A 42 -22.46 9.00 5.33
C VAL A 42 -22.16 7.53 5.06
N LEU A 43 -22.06 7.17 3.79
CA LEU A 43 -21.71 5.81 3.40
C LEU A 43 -20.21 5.64 3.57
N ILE A 44 -19.80 4.76 4.48
CA ILE A 44 -18.40 4.43 4.71
C ILE A 44 -18.12 3.12 4.00
N PHE A 45 -17.13 3.13 3.12
CA PHE A 45 -16.62 1.94 2.47
C PHE A 45 -15.16 1.74 2.87
N VAL A 46 -14.79 0.49 3.13
CA VAL A 46 -13.43 0.11 3.45
C VAL A 46 -12.99 -1.04 2.57
N ARG A 47 -11.70 -1.09 2.27
CA ARG A 47 -11.01 -2.23 1.67
C ARG A 47 -10.39 -3.06 2.78
N ALA A 48 -10.70 -4.35 2.82
CA ALA A 48 -10.05 -5.28 3.73
C ALA A 48 -8.55 -5.43 3.39
N GLN A 49 -7.69 -5.32 4.39
CA GLN A 49 -6.23 -5.50 4.22
C GLN A 49 -5.77 -6.89 4.69
N PHE A 50 -6.68 -7.72 5.22
CA PHE A 50 -6.41 -9.08 5.69
C PHE A 50 -7.55 -10.02 5.28
N ASP A 51 -7.30 -11.32 5.41
CA ASP A 51 -8.30 -12.37 5.20
C ASP A 51 -9.00 -12.68 6.52
N TYR A 52 -10.32 -12.90 6.46
CA TYR A 52 -11.14 -13.22 7.62
C TYR A 52 -12.10 -14.36 7.32
N ASP A 53 -12.05 -15.41 8.15
CA ASP A 53 -13.02 -16.50 8.17
C ASP A 53 -13.70 -16.56 9.54
N PRO A 54 -15.01 -16.26 9.64
CA PRO A 54 -15.74 -16.34 10.90
C PRO A 54 -15.90 -17.77 11.43
N LEU A 55 -15.68 -18.81 10.63
CA LEU A 55 -15.74 -20.20 11.08
C LEU A 55 -14.49 -20.61 11.87
N GLU A 56 -13.37 -19.94 11.63
CA GLU A 56 -12.08 -20.17 12.31
C GLU A 56 -11.89 -19.21 13.51
N ASP A 57 -12.89 -18.40 13.82
CA ASP A 57 -12.80 -17.34 14.82
C ASP A 57 -13.56 -17.69 16.10
N GLU A 58 -12.83 -18.10 17.14
CA GLU A 58 -13.43 -18.46 18.43
C GLU A 58 -14.00 -17.27 19.21
N LEU A 59 -13.65 -16.03 18.82
CA LEU A 59 -14.09 -14.81 19.52
C LEU A 59 -15.43 -14.29 18.99
N ILE A 60 -15.90 -14.77 17.83
CA ILE A 60 -17.14 -14.28 17.24
C ILE A 60 -18.36 -14.74 18.07
N PRO A 61 -19.31 -13.85 18.39
CA PRO A 61 -20.50 -14.22 19.16
C PRO A 61 -21.35 -15.31 18.47
N CYS A 62 -21.38 -15.29 17.14
CA CYS A 62 -22.09 -16.26 16.31
C CYS A 62 -21.43 -16.35 14.93
N ALA A 63 -20.78 -17.47 14.64
CA ALA A 63 -20.04 -17.67 13.39
C ALA A 63 -20.93 -17.52 12.15
N GLN A 64 -22.20 -17.94 12.24
CA GLN A 64 -23.18 -17.81 11.15
C GLN A 64 -23.60 -16.36 10.87
N ALA A 65 -23.39 -15.45 11.83
CA ALA A 65 -23.64 -14.03 11.65
C ALA A 65 -22.45 -13.27 11.06
N GLY A 66 -21.27 -13.90 10.98
CA GLY A 66 -20.07 -13.31 10.42
C GLY A 66 -20.08 -13.30 8.89
N ILE A 67 -19.36 -12.35 8.29
CA ILE A 67 -19.09 -12.35 6.84
C ILE A 67 -17.63 -12.66 6.58
N ALA A 68 -17.36 -13.76 5.89
CA ALA A 68 -16.01 -14.09 5.43
C ALA A 68 -15.58 -13.11 4.33
N PHE A 69 -14.34 -12.64 4.35
CA PHE A 69 -13.78 -11.77 3.32
C PHE A 69 -12.30 -12.06 3.08
N ARG A 70 -11.83 -11.62 1.91
CA ARG A 70 -10.42 -11.69 1.54
C ARG A 70 -9.84 -10.29 1.44
N THR A 71 -8.53 -10.22 1.55
CA THR A 71 -7.73 -9.04 1.26
C THR A 71 -8.12 -8.46 -0.09
N GLY A 72 -8.44 -7.17 -0.13
CA GLY A 72 -8.92 -6.45 -1.31
C GLY A 72 -10.45 -6.38 -1.45
N ASP A 73 -11.23 -7.19 -0.72
CA ASP A 73 -12.70 -7.09 -0.72
C ASP A 73 -13.14 -5.70 -0.22
N ILE A 74 -14.17 -5.13 -0.86
CA ILE A 74 -14.76 -3.87 -0.46
C ILE A 74 -15.98 -4.13 0.43
N LEU A 75 -15.98 -3.52 1.61
CA LEU A 75 -17.00 -3.66 2.63
C LEU A 75 -17.65 -2.30 2.89
N GLN A 76 -18.97 -2.24 2.82
CA GLN A 76 -19.73 -1.10 3.31
C GLN A 76 -19.98 -1.26 4.81
N ILE A 77 -19.54 -0.30 5.60
CA ILE A 77 -19.78 -0.27 7.04
C ILE A 77 -21.19 0.28 7.31
N ILE A 78 -21.96 -0.48 8.10
CA ILE A 78 -23.35 -0.18 8.46
C ILE A 78 -23.44 0.37 9.89
N SER A 79 -22.73 -0.24 10.83
CA SER A 79 -22.63 0.23 12.22
C SER A 79 -21.25 -0.08 12.80
N LYS A 80 -20.77 0.85 13.65
CA LYS A 80 -19.54 0.76 14.44
C LYS A 80 -19.85 0.86 15.95
N ASP A 81 -21.09 0.57 16.35
CA ASP A 81 -21.57 0.82 17.71
C ASP A 81 -20.92 -0.12 18.74
N ASP A 82 -20.53 -1.32 18.31
CA ASP A 82 -19.78 -2.27 19.13
C ASP A 82 -18.27 -2.09 18.89
N HIS A 83 -17.52 -2.05 19.99
CA HIS A 83 -16.07 -1.83 19.98
C HIS A 83 -15.27 -2.96 19.34
N HIS A 84 -15.78 -4.18 19.31
CA HIS A 84 -15.08 -5.36 18.81
C HIS A 84 -15.66 -5.85 17.48
N TRP A 85 -16.96 -5.68 17.25
CA TRP A 85 -17.69 -6.28 16.13
C TRP A 85 -18.48 -5.25 15.32
N TRP A 86 -17.94 -4.85 14.18
CA TRP A 86 -18.65 -3.95 13.28
C TRP A 86 -19.67 -4.71 12.43
N GLN A 87 -20.75 -4.02 12.06
CA GLN A 87 -21.69 -4.54 11.08
C GLN A 87 -21.33 -4.02 9.70
N ALA A 88 -21.14 -4.92 8.75
CA ALA A 88 -20.79 -4.58 7.39
C ALA A 88 -21.51 -5.47 6.37
N ARG A 89 -21.44 -5.09 5.11
CA ARG A 89 -21.85 -5.92 3.97
C ARG A 89 -20.85 -5.77 2.84
N LYS A 90 -20.66 -6.81 2.02
CA LYS A 90 -19.81 -6.72 0.83
C LYS A 90 -20.43 -5.80 -0.22
N ASP A 91 -19.61 -5.02 -0.92
CA ASP A 91 -20.04 -4.22 -2.07
C ASP A 91 -20.70 -5.14 -3.12
N ASN A 92 -21.85 -4.72 -3.65
CA ASN A 92 -22.67 -5.45 -4.62
C ASN A 92 -23.23 -6.81 -4.14
N ALA A 93 -23.17 -7.16 -2.85
CA ALA A 93 -23.87 -8.33 -2.33
C ALA A 93 -25.34 -8.00 -2.03
N ALA A 94 -26.26 -8.83 -2.50
CA ALA A 94 -27.70 -8.71 -2.21
C ALA A 94 -28.09 -9.18 -0.79
N GLY A 95 -27.12 -9.44 0.08
CA GLY A 95 -27.31 -10.00 1.42
C GLY A 95 -27.56 -8.97 2.52
N SER A 96 -27.97 -9.47 3.68
CA SER A 96 -28.03 -8.70 4.93
C SER A 96 -26.64 -8.35 5.45
N ALA A 97 -26.55 -7.34 6.30
CA ALA A 97 -25.33 -7.06 7.03
C ALA A 97 -24.96 -8.25 7.93
N GLY A 98 -23.67 -8.44 8.17
CA GLY A 98 -23.14 -9.38 9.14
C GLY A 98 -21.93 -8.80 9.88
N LEU A 99 -21.39 -9.58 10.81
CA LEU A 99 -20.32 -9.15 11.70
C LEU A 99 -18.95 -9.28 11.02
N ILE A 100 -18.12 -8.27 11.23
CA ILE A 100 -16.69 -8.27 10.94
C ILE A 100 -15.93 -7.81 12.18
N PRO A 101 -14.68 -8.25 12.38
CA PRO A 101 -13.85 -7.70 13.45
C PRO A 101 -13.62 -6.21 13.20
N SER A 102 -13.74 -5.41 14.26
CA SER A 102 -13.32 -4.01 14.28
C SER A 102 -11.80 -3.88 14.06
N PRO A 103 -11.30 -2.70 13.68
CA PRO A 103 -9.87 -2.41 13.71
C PRO A 103 -9.26 -2.77 15.06
N GLU A 104 -9.85 -2.32 16.17
CA GLU A 104 -9.32 -2.53 17.52
C GLU A 104 -9.18 -4.03 17.87
N LEU A 105 -10.16 -4.86 17.51
CA LEU A 105 -10.08 -6.31 17.69
C LEU A 105 -8.99 -6.94 16.82
N GLN A 106 -8.84 -6.48 15.58
CA GLN A 106 -7.80 -6.97 14.68
C GLN A 106 -6.39 -6.57 15.14
N GLU A 107 -6.22 -5.34 15.62
CA GLU A 107 -4.96 -4.87 16.20
C GLU A 107 -4.57 -5.71 17.42
N TRP A 108 -5.53 -6.00 18.30
CA TRP A 108 -5.33 -6.87 19.44
C TRP A 108 -4.88 -8.29 19.02
N ARG A 109 -5.49 -8.87 17.98
CA ARG A 109 -5.07 -10.17 17.42
C ARG A 109 -3.63 -10.16 16.93
N ILE A 110 -3.27 -9.14 16.15
CA ILE A 110 -1.90 -8.99 15.61
C ILE A 110 -0.88 -8.86 16.75
N ALA A 111 -1.22 -8.11 17.80
CA ALA A 111 -0.37 -7.97 18.99
C ALA A 111 -0.20 -9.31 19.72
N CYS A 112 -1.27 -10.06 19.94
CA CYS A 112 -1.23 -11.38 20.59
C CYS A 112 -0.38 -12.39 19.80
N MET A 113 -0.58 -12.52 18.49
CA MET A 113 0.21 -13.43 17.65
C MET A 113 1.70 -13.08 17.68
N SER A 114 2.03 -11.78 17.66
CA SER A 114 3.41 -11.31 17.75
C SER A 114 4.07 -11.71 19.08
N MET A 115 3.33 -11.64 20.19
CA MET A 115 3.83 -12.06 21.51
C MET A 115 4.05 -13.58 21.59
N GLU A 116 3.17 -14.38 20.99
CA GLU A 116 3.28 -15.84 20.96
C GLU A 116 4.48 -16.31 20.13
N LYS A 117 4.70 -15.69 18.97
CA LYS A 117 5.86 -15.97 18.12
C LYS A 117 7.18 -15.68 18.84
N ASN A 118 7.26 -14.54 19.53
CA ASN A 118 8.43 -14.18 20.32
C ASN A 118 8.73 -15.14 21.48
N LYS A 119 7.70 -15.77 22.07
CA LYS A 119 7.87 -16.80 23.10
C LYS A 119 8.39 -18.10 22.49
N GLN A 120 7.80 -18.55 21.38
CA GLN A 120 8.25 -19.76 20.68
C GLN A 120 9.70 -19.65 20.18
N GLU A 121 10.12 -18.48 19.71
CA GLU A 121 11.51 -18.24 19.30
C GLU A 121 12.48 -18.26 20.50
N GLN A 122 12.07 -17.76 21.67
CA GLN A 122 12.86 -17.84 22.91
C GLN A 122 12.93 -19.26 23.46
N ASP A 123 11.84 -20.02 23.38
CA ASP A 123 11.78 -21.41 23.83
C ASP A 123 12.59 -22.34 22.89
N ALA A 124 12.61 -22.06 21.58
CA ALA A 124 13.41 -22.80 20.59
C ALA A 124 14.92 -22.55 20.72
N GLU A 125 15.35 -21.39 21.21
CA GLU A 125 16.76 -21.10 21.52
C GLU A 125 17.20 -21.60 22.91
N GLY A 126 16.26 -22.08 23.76
CA GLY A 126 16.49 -22.48 25.15
C GLY A 126 16.91 -23.94 25.39
N GLU A 127 16.85 -24.83 24.41
CA GLU A 127 17.19 -26.27 24.59
C GLU A 127 18.67 -26.62 24.36
N GLY A 128 19.56 -25.62 24.27
CA GLY A 128 20.98 -25.80 23.95
C GLY A 128 21.99 -25.33 25.01
N GLY A 129 22.11 -26.05 26.15
CA GLY A 129 23.25 -26.02 27.09
C GLY A 129 23.19 -24.91 28.16
N CYS A 130 23.62 -25.08 29.42
CA CYS A 130 24.60 -25.99 30.03
C CYS A 130 24.22 -26.20 31.51
N SER A 131 24.31 -27.45 31.96
CA SER A 131 24.33 -27.84 33.36
C SER A 131 25.61 -27.39 34.05
N SER A 132 25.53 -26.44 35.00
CA SER A 132 26.60 -26.26 35.99
C SER A 132 26.03 -25.81 37.33
N HIS A 133 26.06 -26.77 38.26
CA HIS A 133 26.31 -26.66 39.70
C HIS A 133 25.62 -25.55 40.53
N THR A 134 24.85 -26.06 41.48
CA THR A 134 24.41 -25.47 42.75
C THR A 134 25.55 -24.80 43.54
N GLU A 135 25.34 -23.57 44.02
CA GLU A 135 25.29 -23.21 45.45
C GLU A 135 25.16 -21.68 45.66
N GLY A 136 24.10 -21.28 46.38
CA GLY A 136 23.96 -20.15 47.31
C GLY A 136 24.37 -18.70 46.92
N CYS A 137 23.40 -17.78 46.89
CA CYS A 137 23.45 -16.49 47.62
C CYS A 137 22.13 -15.70 47.45
N ASP A 138 21.74 -15.02 48.52
CA ASP A 138 20.48 -14.37 48.84
C ASP A 138 20.41 -12.89 48.38
N GLY A 139 19.18 -12.42 48.15
CA GLY A 139 18.71 -11.03 48.31
C GLY A 139 19.50 -9.83 47.77
N SER A 140 18.92 -9.20 46.73
CA SER A 140 18.77 -7.74 46.55
C SER A 140 20.00 -6.89 46.18
N THR A 141 20.11 -6.49 44.90
CA THR A 141 20.16 -5.07 44.45
C THR A 141 20.21 -4.96 42.93
N VAL A 142 19.70 -3.82 42.46
CA VAL A 142 19.46 -3.40 41.09
C VAL A 142 20.73 -3.00 40.34
N ASN A 143 20.69 -3.26 39.02
CA ASN A 143 21.37 -2.58 37.92
C ASN A 143 22.87 -2.86 37.66
N CYS A 144 23.18 -3.42 36.48
CA CYS A 144 23.98 -2.78 35.42
C CYS A 144 24.26 -3.74 34.23
N SER A 145 23.92 -3.26 33.04
CA SER A 145 24.57 -3.41 31.73
C SER A 145 25.84 -4.26 31.60
N ILE A 146 25.96 -5.07 30.54
CA ILE A 146 26.92 -4.93 29.42
C ILE A 146 27.04 -6.24 28.60
N PHE A 147 26.54 -6.16 27.36
CA PHE A 147 27.07 -6.69 26.09
C PHE A 147 27.89 -7.99 26.02
N GLY A 148 27.50 -8.85 25.08
CA GLY A 148 28.38 -9.94 24.64
C GLY A 148 28.04 -10.74 23.39
N ARG A 149 27.10 -10.36 22.49
CA ARG A 149 27.06 -10.95 21.13
C ARG A 149 26.74 -9.87 20.09
N LYS A 150 27.75 -9.52 19.29
CA LYS A 150 27.62 -8.64 18.12
C LYS A 150 26.57 -9.23 17.19
N LYS A 151 25.37 -8.64 17.18
CA LYS A 151 24.42 -8.80 16.07
C LYS A 151 25.16 -8.27 14.83
N LYS A 152 25.33 -9.12 13.83
CA LYS A 152 25.80 -8.72 12.51
C LYS A 152 24.74 -7.76 11.95
N GLN A 153 24.93 -6.47 12.16
CA GLN A 153 24.12 -5.43 11.52
C GLN A 153 24.25 -5.64 10.02
N TYR A 154 23.21 -6.17 9.40
CA TYR A 154 22.95 -5.84 8.01
C TYR A 154 22.83 -4.32 7.99
N LYS A 155 23.68 -3.64 7.22
CA LYS A 155 23.61 -2.19 7.04
C LYS A 155 22.24 -1.88 6.46
N ASP A 156 21.29 -1.51 7.33
CA ASP A 156 20.04 -0.91 6.92
C ASP A 156 20.39 0.39 6.21
N LYS A 157 20.11 0.43 4.91
CA LYS A 157 20.36 1.57 4.02
C LYS A 157 19.37 2.72 4.19
N TYR A 158 18.48 2.69 5.18
CA TYR A 158 17.39 3.66 5.30
C TYR A 158 17.33 4.23 6.72
N LEU A 159 17.63 5.53 6.82
CA LEU A 159 17.57 6.29 8.07
C LEU A 159 16.11 6.58 8.44
N ALA A 160 15.78 6.19 9.66
CA ALA A 160 14.49 6.35 10.34
C ALA A 160 14.18 7.82 10.67
N LYS A 161 13.34 8.49 9.88
CA LYS A 161 12.87 9.85 10.22
C LYS A 161 11.35 10.07 10.18
N HIS A 162 10.54 9.05 9.90
CA HIS A 162 9.07 9.13 9.93
C HIS A 162 8.44 7.94 10.68
N ASN A 163 8.71 7.79 11.98
CA ASN A 163 8.17 6.66 12.75
C ASN A 163 6.62 6.69 12.90
N ALA A 164 5.99 7.86 13.04
CA ALA A 164 4.54 7.90 13.28
C ALA A 164 3.66 7.50 12.09
N VAL A 165 4.16 7.66 10.85
CA VAL A 165 3.47 7.22 9.61
C VAL A 165 3.83 5.76 9.29
N PHE A 166 5.01 5.30 9.74
CA PHE A 166 5.41 3.90 9.60
C PHE A 166 4.59 2.97 10.49
N ASP A 167 4.27 3.37 11.73
CA ASP A 167 3.45 2.55 12.64
C ASP A 167 2.02 2.34 12.10
N GLN A 168 1.50 3.25 11.28
CA GLN A 168 0.18 3.11 10.61
C GLN A 168 0.21 2.26 9.34
N LEU A 169 1.37 2.10 8.70
CA LEU A 169 1.55 1.22 7.54
C LEU A 169 1.66 -0.26 7.93
N ASP A 170 1.96 -0.56 9.19
CA ASP A 170 2.08 -1.93 9.72
C ASP A 170 0.75 -2.47 10.33
N LEU A 171 -0.29 -1.63 10.44
CA LEU A 171 -1.60 -2.03 10.97
C LEU A 171 -2.51 -2.51 9.83
N VAL A 172 -2.38 -3.80 9.51
CA VAL A 172 -3.13 -4.48 8.46
C VAL A 172 -4.58 -4.76 8.93
N THR A 173 -5.42 -3.71 8.90
CA THR A 173 -6.85 -3.80 9.26
C THR A 173 -7.73 -3.48 8.05
N TYR A 174 -8.12 -2.21 7.87
CA TYR A 174 -9.01 -1.74 6.82
C TYR A 174 -8.52 -0.39 6.30
N GLU A 175 -8.63 -0.17 4.99
CA GLU A 175 -8.33 1.13 4.36
C GLU A 175 -9.63 1.77 3.90
N GLU A 176 -9.94 2.98 4.36
CA GLU A 176 -11.15 3.68 3.90
C GLU A 176 -11.02 4.07 2.42
N VAL A 177 -12.05 3.76 1.63
CA VAL A 177 -12.04 3.95 0.18
C VAL A 177 -13.29 4.65 -0.32
N VAL A 178 -13.15 5.32 -1.47
CA VAL A 178 -14.24 5.93 -2.21
C VAL A 178 -14.22 5.47 -3.66
N LYS A 179 -15.41 5.26 -4.24
CA LYS A 179 -15.55 4.88 -5.65
C LYS A 179 -15.61 6.14 -6.51
N LEU A 180 -14.56 6.36 -7.30
CA LEU A 180 -14.51 7.48 -8.25
C LEU A 180 -15.02 7.02 -9.62
N PRO A 181 -15.94 7.78 -10.26
CA PRO A 181 -16.44 7.44 -11.58
C PRO A 181 -15.37 7.68 -12.65
N TYR A 182 -15.43 6.93 -13.74
CA TYR A 182 -14.69 7.28 -14.95
C TYR A 182 -15.30 8.55 -15.59
N PRO A 183 -14.51 9.52 -16.11
CA PRO A 183 -13.04 9.60 -16.12
C PRO A 183 -12.44 10.45 -14.98
N ALA A 184 -13.15 10.65 -13.86
CA ALA A 184 -12.74 11.57 -12.79
C ALA A 184 -11.41 11.18 -12.10
N PHE A 185 -10.97 9.93 -12.24
CA PHE A 185 -9.71 9.43 -11.73
C PHE A 185 -9.03 8.51 -12.74
N GLN A 186 -7.71 8.66 -12.88
CA GLN A 186 -6.86 7.79 -13.68
C GLN A 186 -5.61 7.43 -12.88
N ARG A 187 -5.17 6.17 -12.99
CA ARG A 187 -3.89 5.74 -12.44
C ARG A 187 -2.79 6.37 -13.31
N LYS A 188 -1.73 6.87 -12.69
CA LYS A 188 -0.62 7.52 -13.41
C LYS A 188 0.64 6.67 -13.44
N THR A 189 0.78 5.77 -12.47
CA THR A 189 1.94 4.90 -12.34
C THR A 189 1.50 3.43 -12.29
N LEU A 190 2.14 2.57 -13.06
CA LEU A 190 2.08 1.13 -12.93
C LEU A 190 3.30 0.65 -12.15
N VAL A 191 3.09 -0.03 -11.03
CA VAL A 191 4.18 -0.57 -10.19
C VAL A 191 4.20 -2.09 -10.32
N LEU A 192 5.32 -2.63 -10.76
CA LEU A 192 5.58 -4.07 -10.89
C LEU A 192 6.44 -4.54 -9.72
N LEU A 193 5.83 -5.28 -8.80
CA LEU A 193 6.51 -5.95 -7.69
C LEU A 193 6.65 -7.44 -7.99
N GLY A 194 7.64 -8.09 -7.38
CA GLY A 194 7.92 -9.51 -7.62
C GLY A 194 9.37 -9.86 -7.29
N ALA A 195 9.62 -11.14 -7.06
CA ALA A 195 10.96 -11.63 -6.74
C ALA A 195 12.00 -11.24 -7.80
N HIS A 196 13.25 -11.13 -7.38
CA HIS A 196 14.34 -10.94 -8.33
C HIS A 196 14.38 -12.10 -9.35
N GLY A 197 14.48 -11.77 -10.64
CA GLY A 197 14.51 -12.75 -11.73
C GLY A 197 13.15 -13.21 -12.24
N VAL A 198 12.02 -12.79 -11.65
CA VAL A 198 10.66 -13.20 -12.10
C VAL A 198 10.21 -12.61 -13.44
N GLY A 199 11.04 -11.79 -14.10
CA GLY A 199 10.76 -11.25 -15.44
C GLY A 199 10.20 -9.82 -15.50
N ARG A 200 10.10 -9.11 -14.36
CA ARG A 200 9.59 -7.71 -14.29
C ARG A 200 10.20 -6.78 -15.34
N ARG A 201 11.53 -6.79 -15.48
CA ARG A 201 12.27 -5.96 -16.44
C ARG A 201 11.88 -6.26 -17.88
N HIS A 202 11.70 -7.54 -18.22
CA HIS A 202 11.31 -7.94 -19.56
C HIS A 202 9.89 -7.47 -19.88
N ILE A 203 8.93 -7.75 -18.98
CA ILE A 203 7.53 -7.32 -19.09
C ILE A 203 7.45 -5.80 -19.32
N LYS A 204 8.12 -5.02 -18.46
CA LYS A 204 8.21 -3.56 -18.56
C LYS A 204 8.71 -3.11 -19.94
N ASN A 205 9.88 -3.61 -20.35
CA ASN A 205 10.52 -3.18 -21.59
C ASN A 205 9.65 -3.52 -22.80
N THR A 206 8.98 -4.67 -22.79
CA THR A 206 8.10 -5.09 -23.88
C THR A 206 6.87 -4.18 -23.99
N ILE A 207 6.22 -3.85 -22.87
CA ILE A 207 5.06 -2.94 -22.86
C ILE A 207 5.44 -1.53 -23.36
N ILE A 208 6.57 -0.98 -22.88
CA ILE A 208 7.05 0.34 -23.31
C ILE A 208 7.39 0.33 -24.81
N SER A 209 8.03 -0.73 -25.30
CA SER A 209 8.40 -0.84 -26.71
C SER A 209 7.17 -0.99 -27.63
N LYS A 210 6.11 -1.66 -27.16
CA LYS A 210 4.85 -1.79 -27.89
C LYS A 210 4.06 -0.47 -27.95
N HIS A 211 4.04 0.31 -26.87
CA HIS A 211 3.25 1.56 -26.78
C HIS A 211 4.08 2.74 -26.22
N PRO A 212 5.08 3.24 -26.95
CA PRO A 212 5.99 4.28 -26.48
C PRO A 212 5.32 5.65 -26.24
N ASP A 213 4.16 5.85 -26.87
CA ASP A 213 3.30 7.03 -26.71
C ASP A 213 2.46 6.98 -25.42
N LYS A 214 2.24 5.80 -24.85
CA LYS A 214 1.44 5.61 -23.64
C LYS A 214 2.27 5.40 -22.38
N TYR A 215 3.41 4.73 -22.51
CA TYR A 215 4.20 4.27 -21.37
C TYR A 215 5.65 4.73 -21.43
N ALA A 216 6.23 4.99 -20.26
CA ALA A 216 7.64 5.31 -20.13
C ALA A 216 8.22 4.76 -18.82
N TYR A 217 9.54 4.55 -18.81
CA TYR A 217 10.31 4.23 -17.61
C TYR A 217 11.10 5.49 -17.21
N PRO A 218 11.12 5.89 -15.92
CA PRO A 218 11.91 7.03 -15.49
C PRO A 218 13.40 6.74 -15.67
N ILE A 219 14.08 7.63 -16.38
CA ILE A 219 15.52 7.56 -16.57
C ILE A 219 16.22 7.74 -15.21
N PRO A 220 16.99 6.74 -14.74
CA PRO A 220 17.67 6.81 -13.45
C PRO A 220 18.84 7.80 -13.48
N HIS A 221 19.25 8.24 -12.31
CA HIS A 221 20.42 9.08 -12.09
C HIS A 221 21.59 8.23 -11.61
N THR A 222 22.81 8.61 -11.96
CA THR A 222 24.03 7.96 -11.48
C THR A 222 25.15 8.95 -11.22
N THR A 223 26.00 8.64 -10.24
CA THR A 223 27.26 9.35 -9.98
C THR A 223 28.44 8.78 -10.75
N ARG A 224 28.24 7.67 -11.49
CA ARG A 224 29.26 7.12 -12.38
C ARG A 224 29.55 8.13 -13.50
N PRO A 225 30.79 8.36 -13.92
CA PRO A 225 31.06 9.18 -15.09
C PRO A 225 30.48 8.54 -16.38
N PRO A 226 29.99 9.35 -17.34
CA PRO A 226 29.51 8.84 -18.62
C PRO A 226 30.65 8.16 -19.40
N ARG A 227 30.34 7.05 -20.08
CA ARG A 227 31.23 6.47 -21.09
C ARG A 227 31.19 7.29 -22.38
N SER A 228 32.16 7.05 -23.27
CA SER A 228 32.28 7.79 -24.53
C SER A 228 31.06 7.70 -25.46
N ASP A 229 30.28 6.63 -25.35
CA ASP A 229 29.08 6.33 -26.13
C ASP A 229 27.77 6.65 -25.37
N GLU A 230 27.86 7.18 -24.15
CA GLU A 230 26.70 7.49 -23.32
C GLU A 230 26.35 8.98 -23.38
N GLU A 231 25.06 9.26 -23.56
CA GLU A 231 24.50 10.61 -23.57
C GLU A 231 23.69 10.86 -22.30
N ASN A 232 23.87 12.04 -21.70
CA ASN A 232 23.10 12.46 -20.54
C ASN A 232 21.60 12.60 -20.88
N GLY A 233 20.75 11.99 -20.05
CA GLY A 233 19.29 12.02 -20.24
C GLY A 233 18.77 11.01 -21.26
N ARG A 234 19.58 10.02 -21.66
CA ARG A 234 19.14 8.91 -22.51
C ARG A 234 18.95 7.62 -21.71
N ASN A 235 20.03 7.05 -21.18
CA ASN A 235 19.98 5.87 -20.32
C ASN A 235 20.15 6.23 -18.85
N TYR A 236 20.91 7.29 -18.57
CA TYR A 236 21.15 7.83 -17.24
C TYR A 236 21.20 9.35 -17.30
N TYR A 237 20.80 9.99 -16.21
CA TYR A 237 21.25 11.33 -15.87
C TYR A 237 22.54 11.22 -15.04
N PHE A 238 23.62 11.81 -15.54
CA PHE A 238 24.92 11.81 -14.88
C PHE A 238 25.02 13.04 -13.98
N VAL A 239 25.08 12.81 -12.67
CA VAL A 239 25.10 13.86 -11.64
C VAL A 239 26.33 13.71 -10.76
N SER A 240 26.69 14.77 -10.04
CA SER A 240 27.78 14.69 -9.06
C SER A 240 27.37 13.90 -7.82
N HIS A 241 28.34 13.35 -7.10
CA HIS A 241 28.09 12.69 -5.82
C HIS A 241 27.45 13.65 -4.80
N ASP A 242 27.96 14.87 -4.70
CA ASP A 242 27.45 15.88 -3.75
C ASP A 242 26.02 16.30 -4.07
N GLU A 243 25.68 16.47 -5.35
CA GLU A 243 24.30 16.73 -5.79
C GLU A 243 23.37 15.59 -5.40
N MET A 244 23.71 14.35 -5.75
CA MET A 244 22.87 13.19 -5.40
C MET A 244 22.69 13.05 -3.89
N MET A 245 23.74 13.30 -3.09
CA MET A 245 23.63 13.24 -1.63
C MET A 245 22.75 14.35 -1.03
N ALA A 246 22.80 15.55 -1.60
CA ALA A 246 21.92 16.65 -1.19
C ALA A 246 20.45 16.35 -1.46
N ASP A 247 20.15 15.85 -2.67
CA ASP A 247 18.81 15.46 -3.10
C ASP A 247 18.26 14.27 -2.28
N ILE A 248 19.11 13.29 -1.95
CA ILE A 248 18.74 12.19 -1.04
C ILE A 248 18.36 12.74 0.34
N ALA A 249 19.15 13.68 0.89
CA ALA A 249 18.84 14.31 2.16
C ALA A 249 17.54 15.14 2.12
N ALA A 250 17.16 15.63 0.94
CA ALA A 250 15.91 16.33 0.66
C ALA A 250 14.72 15.39 0.36
N ASN A 251 14.89 14.06 0.40
CA ASN A 251 13.89 13.05 0.06
C ASN A 251 13.37 13.12 -1.39
N GLU A 252 14.24 13.49 -2.34
CA GLU A 252 13.87 13.61 -3.76
C GLU A 252 14.01 12.32 -4.57
N TYR A 253 14.59 11.28 -3.96
CA TYR A 253 14.76 9.96 -4.57
C TYR A 253 13.70 8.98 -4.07
N LEU A 254 13.09 8.26 -5.02
CA LEU A 254 12.21 7.13 -4.73
C LEU A 254 12.99 5.97 -4.10
N GLU A 255 14.10 5.63 -4.74
CA GLU A 255 15.02 4.58 -4.32
C GLU A 255 16.43 4.93 -4.81
N TYR A 256 17.44 4.49 -4.05
CA TYR A 256 18.84 4.67 -4.40
C TYR A 256 19.70 3.55 -3.81
N GLY A 257 20.83 3.30 -4.45
CA GLY A 257 21.77 2.27 -4.05
C GLY A 257 23.16 2.50 -4.62
N THR A 258 24.13 1.76 -4.08
CA THR A 258 25.52 1.79 -4.52
C THR A 258 25.83 0.50 -5.28
N HIS A 259 26.49 0.64 -6.42
CA HIS A 259 27.00 -0.46 -7.24
C HIS A 259 28.33 -0.04 -7.87
N GLU A 260 29.37 -0.87 -7.75
CA GLU A 260 30.73 -0.58 -8.27
C GLU A 260 31.23 0.83 -7.88
N ASP A 261 31.15 1.17 -6.59
CA ASP A 261 31.54 2.48 -6.02
C ASP A 261 30.80 3.72 -6.56
N ALA A 262 29.85 3.55 -7.48
CA ALA A 262 28.95 4.60 -7.93
C ALA A 262 27.57 4.45 -7.30
N MET A 263 26.86 5.57 -7.16
CA MET A 263 25.47 5.58 -6.74
C MET A 263 24.54 5.62 -7.94
N TYR A 264 23.38 5.00 -7.78
CA TYR A 264 22.30 4.96 -8.75
C TYR A 264 20.99 5.21 -8.00
N GLY A 265 20.05 5.90 -8.64
CA GLY A 265 18.73 6.10 -8.04
C GLY A 265 17.71 6.68 -9.01
N THR A 266 16.44 6.52 -8.65
CA THR A 266 15.32 7.06 -9.42
C THR A 266 14.79 8.30 -8.71
N LYS A 267 14.98 9.49 -9.29
CA LYS A 267 14.40 10.73 -8.76
C LYS A 267 12.89 10.76 -8.97
N LEU A 268 12.15 11.27 -7.99
CA LEU A 268 10.70 11.48 -8.07
C LEU A 268 10.33 12.43 -9.21
N GLU A 269 11.17 13.43 -9.45
CA GLU A 269 10.99 14.41 -10.52
C GLU A 269 10.94 13.76 -11.91
N THR A 270 11.74 12.71 -12.17
CA THR A 270 11.69 12.01 -13.45
C THR A 270 10.35 11.30 -13.67
N ILE A 271 9.72 10.84 -12.59
CA ILE A 271 8.39 10.21 -12.65
C ILE A 271 7.33 11.29 -12.94
N ARG A 272 7.43 12.45 -12.29
CA ARG A 272 6.52 13.59 -12.52
C ARG A 272 6.53 14.03 -13.97
N LYS A 273 7.71 14.16 -14.59
CA LYS A 273 7.85 14.51 -16.01
C LYS A 273 7.10 13.56 -16.95
N ILE A 274 7.14 12.26 -16.68
CA ILE A 274 6.37 11.27 -17.46
C ILE A 274 4.87 11.55 -17.35
N HIS A 275 4.38 11.86 -16.14
CA HIS A 275 2.98 12.18 -15.92
C HIS A 275 2.57 13.49 -16.61
N GLU A 276 3.44 14.51 -16.61
CA GLU A 276 3.23 15.79 -17.29
C GLU A 276 3.13 15.64 -18.82
N GLU A 277 3.86 14.69 -19.39
CA GLU A 277 3.78 14.31 -20.81
C GLU A 277 2.50 13.50 -21.14
N GLY A 278 1.64 13.23 -20.15
CA GLY A 278 0.40 12.47 -20.33
C GLY A 278 0.61 10.97 -20.47
N ARG A 279 1.80 10.45 -20.12
CA ARG A 279 2.13 9.03 -20.16
C ARG A 279 2.03 8.39 -18.78
N MET A 280 1.78 7.10 -18.75
CA MET A 280 1.83 6.30 -17.51
C MET A 280 3.26 5.83 -17.26
N ALA A 281 3.79 6.12 -16.08
CA ALA A 281 5.10 5.63 -15.67
C ALA A 281 5.02 4.15 -15.30
N ILE A 282 5.90 3.30 -15.83
CA ILE A 282 6.02 1.89 -15.42
C ILE A 282 7.27 1.74 -14.57
N LEU A 283 7.13 1.22 -13.35
CA LEU A 283 8.21 1.08 -12.36
C LEU A 283 8.37 -0.39 -11.96
N ASP A 284 9.57 -0.95 -12.06
CA ASP A 284 9.95 -2.28 -11.55
C ASP A 284 10.81 -2.14 -10.28
N VAL A 285 10.20 -1.57 -9.24
CA VAL A 285 10.84 -1.19 -7.96
C VAL A 285 10.66 -2.25 -6.88
N GLU A 286 11.31 -2.06 -5.73
CA GLU A 286 11.10 -2.88 -4.53
C GLU A 286 9.90 -2.39 -3.69
N PRO A 287 9.26 -3.23 -2.86
CA PRO A 287 8.03 -2.87 -2.13
C PRO A 287 8.15 -1.64 -1.24
N GLN A 288 9.35 -1.34 -0.73
CA GLN A 288 9.61 -0.17 0.12
C GLN A 288 9.30 1.15 -0.62
N ALA A 289 9.40 1.17 -1.95
CA ALA A 289 9.03 2.31 -2.78
C ALA A 289 7.55 2.70 -2.63
N LEU A 290 6.67 1.76 -2.26
CA LEU A 290 5.24 2.03 -2.04
C LEU A 290 4.99 3.05 -0.91
N LYS A 291 5.92 3.19 0.03
CA LYS A 291 5.85 4.20 1.11
C LYS A 291 5.81 5.63 0.58
N VAL A 292 6.41 5.84 -0.59
CA VAL A 292 6.43 7.14 -1.27
C VAL A 292 5.38 7.19 -2.38
N LEU A 293 5.18 6.08 -3.10
CA LEU A 293 4.30 6.05 -4.27
C LEU A 293 2.82 6.00 -3.94
N ARG A 294 2.38 5.46 -2.79
CA ARG A 294 0.95 5.29 -2.45
C ARG A 294 0.24 6.59 -2.05
N THR A 295 0.28 7.58 -2.94
CA THR A 295 -0.35 8.89 -2.77
C THR A 295 -1.19 9.26 -3.99
N ALA A 296 -2.03 10.29 -3.86
CA ALA A 296 -2.79 10.85 -4.99
C ALA A 296 -1.91 11.34 -6.14
N GLU A 297 -0.69 11.78 -5.82
CA GLU A 297 0.26 12.35 -6.78
C GLU A 297 0.65 11.33 -7.84
N PHE A 298 1.05 10.13 -7.40
CA PHE A 298 1.51 9.05 -8.27
C PHE A 298 0.39 8.07 -8.64
N ALA A 299 -0.67 7.97 -7.80
CA ALA A 299 -1.84 7.14 -8.05
C ALA A 299 -1.49 5.74 -8.60
N PRO A 300 -0.65 4.95 -7.88
CA PRO A 300 -0.05 3.74 -8.42
C PRO A 300 -1.08 2.63 -8.58
N TYR A 301 -1.02 1.87 -9.66
CA TYR A 301 -1.66 0.57 -9.81
C TYR A 301 -0.61 -0.51 -9.55
N VAL A 302 -0.73 -1.21 -8.43
CA VAL A 302 0.31 -2.14 -7.93
C VAL A 302 0.00 -3.55 -8.40
N VAL A 303 0.85 -4.09 -9.27
CA VAL A 303 0.73 -5.45 -9.79
C VAL A 303 1.89 -6.29 -9.26
N PHE A 304 1.55 -7.39 -8.59
CA PHE A 304 2.51 -8.38 -8.16
C PHE A 304 2.65 -9.50 -9.19
N ILE A 305 3.87 -9.68 -9.68
CA ILE A 305 4.25 -10.77 -10.57
C ILE A 305 4.79 -11.90 -9.71
N ALA A 306 3.95 -12.90 -9.47
CA ALA A 306 4.28 -14.06 -8.66
C ALA A 306 5.12 -15.07 -9.46
N ALA A 307 6.04 -15.73 -8.76
CA ALA A 307 6.76 -16.88 -9.28
C ALA A 307 5.79 -18.01 -9.68
N PRO A 308 6.08 -18.74 -10.78
CA PRO A 308 5.35 -19.96 -11.10
C PRO A 308 5.71 -21.09 -10.11
N ALA A 309 4.85 -22.09 -10.02
CA ALA A 309 5.14 -23.29 -9.24
C ALA A 309 6.10 -24.21 -10.01
N PHE A 310 7.34 -24.35 -9.53
CA PHE A 310 8.35 -25.22 -10.15
C PHE A 310 8.20 -26.68 -9.71
N ALA A 311 7.03 -27.29 -9.93
CA ALA A 311 6.77 -28.65 -9.43
C ALA A 311 7.61 -29.74 -10.11
N ASN A 312 8.21 -29.49 -11.28
CA ASN A 312 8.88 -30.52 -12.10
C ASN A 312 10.15 -30.03 -12.83
N VAL A 313 10.77 -28.93 -12.38
CA VAL A 313 11.98 -28.38 -13.01
C VAL A 313 13.19 -28.76 -12.17
N THR A 314 14.21 -29.34 -12.78
CA THR A 314 15.48 -29.62 -12.12
C THR A 314 16.20 -28.31 -11.80
N ASP A 315 16.19 -27.92 -10.53
CA ASP A 315 16.87 -26.73 -10.02
C ASP A 315 18.32 -27.08 -9.64
N PHE A 316 19.24 -26.97 -10.59
CA PHE A 316 20.64 -27.36 -10.38
C PHE A 316 21.41 -26.43 -9.44
N ASP A 317 21.00 -25.17 -9.30
CA ASP A 317 21.71 -24.13 -8.55
C ASP A 317 20.91 -23.53 -7.37
N GLY A 318 19.66 -24.00 -7.17
CA GLY A 318 18.74 -23.52 -6.14
C GLY A 318 18.13 -22.16 -6.47
N SER A 319 18.26 -21.68 -7.71
CA SER A 319 17.78 -20.35 -8.10
C SER A 319 16.26 -20.30 -8.19
N LEU A 320 15.61 -21.37 -8.64
CA LEU A 320 14.17 -21.45 -8.76
C LEU A 320 13.50 -21.55 -7.39
N GLU A 321 14.08 -22.32 -6.47
CA GLU A 321 13.63 -22.39 -5.08
C GLU A 321 13.75 -21.03 -4.37
N ARG A 322 14.88 -20.33 -4.54
CA ARG A 322 15.06 -18.97 -3.98
C ARG A 322 14.04 -17.99 -4.53
N LEU A 323 13.81 -18.01 -5.85
CA LEU A 323 12.84 -17.15 -6.51
C LEU A 323 11.41 -17.42 -6.00
N ALA A 324 11.02 -18.68 -5.87
CA ALA A 324 9.71 -19.06 -5.34
C ALA A 324 9.55 -18.61 -3.88
N LYS A 325 10.55 -18.88 -3.04
CA LYS A 325 10.55 -18.46 -1.64
C LYS A 325 10.48 -16.95 -1.47
N GLU A 326 11.27 -16.20 -2.24
CA GLU A 326 11.25 -14.74 -2.24
C GLU A 326 9.89 -14.20 -2.68
N SER A 327 9.28 -14.80 -3.71
CA SER A 327 7.93 -14.45 -4.17
C SER A 327 6.89 -14.67 -3.07
N ASP A 328 6.91 -15.81 -2.38
CA ASP A 328 5.98 -16.10 -1.29
C ASP A 328 6.18 -15.15 -0.10
N MET A 329 7.43 -14.87 0.27
CA MET A 329 7.75 -13.90 1.32
C MET A 329 7.23 -12.50 0.99
N LEU A 330 7.41 -12.04 -0.25
CA LEU A 330 6.90 -10.74 -0.71
C LEU A 330 5.38 -10.70 -0.69
N LYS A 331 4.72 -11.77 -1.16
CA LYS A 331 3.27 -11.87 -1.14
C LYS A 331 2.70 -11.87 0.28
N GLN A 332 3.34 -12.57 1.20
CA GLN A 332 2.92 -12.61 2.61
C GLN A 332 3.08 -11.24 3.27
N ALA A 333 4.19 -10.54 3.04
CA ALA A 333 4.48 -9.27 3.68
C ALA A 333 3.71 -8.09 3.09
N TYR A 334 3.48 -8.07 1.77
CA TYR A 334 2.96 -6.89 1.06
C TYR A 334 1.68 -7.14 0.27
N GLY A 335 1.11 -8.35 0.35
CA GLY A 335 -0.07 -8.78 -0.43
C GLY A 335 -1.25 -7.83 -0.39
N HIS A 336 -1.44 -7.16 0.75
CA HIS A 336 -2.50 -6.20 1.01
C HIS A 336 -2.37 -4.90 0.21
N PHE A 337 -1.17 -4.58 -0.28
CA PHE A 337 -0.96 -3.43 -1.17
C PHE A 337 -1.23 -3.72 -2.64
N PHE A 338 -1.40 -4.98 -3.05
CA PHE A 338 -1.51 -5.35 -4.45
C PHE A 338 -2.93 -5.10 -4.97
N ASP A 339 -3.06 -4.37 -6.08
CA ASP A 339 -4.33 -4.26 -6.81
C ASP A 339 -4.58 -5.50 -7.69
N LEU A 340 -3.52 -6.22 -8.09
CA LEU A 340 -3.58 -7.42 -8.91
C LEU A 340 -2.38 -8.34 -8.64
N THR A 341 -2.60 -9.66 -8.67
CA THR A 341 -1.53 -10.66 -8.70
C THR A 341 -1.63 -11.48 -9.98
N ILE A 342 -0.52 -11.63 -10.71
CA ILE A 342 -0.40 -12.48 -11.90
C ILE A 342 0.72 -13.48 -11.66
N VAL A 343 0.45 -14.77 -11.86
CA VAL A 343 1.48 -15.82 -11.83
C VAL A 343 2.16 -15.88 -13.19
N ASN A 344 3.47 -15.64 -13.22
CA ASN A 344 4.22 -15.60 -14.48
C ASN A 344 4.62 -17.00 -14.94
N ASN A 345 3.67 -17.72 -15.55
CA ASN A 345 3.93 -19.02 -16.19
C ASN A 345 4.49 -18.84 -17.62
N ASP A 346 4.01 -17.83 -18.31
CA ASP A 346 4.41 -17.45 -19.66
C ASP A 346 4.45 -15.92 -19.78
N LEU A 347 5.49 -15.39 -20.43
CA LEU A 347 5.71 -13.94 -20.51
C LEU A 347 4.68 -13.25 -21.39
N ASP A 348 4.29 -13.86 -22.51
CA ASP A 348 3.36 -13.25 -23.46
C ASP A 348 1.94 -13.22 -22.87
N GLU A 349 1.52 -14.30 -22.21
CA GLU A 349 0.25 -14.34 -21.48
C GLU A 349 0.23 -13.33 -20.33
N THR A 350 1.33 -13.23 -19.57
CA THR A 350 1.44 -12.26 -18.47
C THR A 350 1.34 -10.83 -18.97
N ILE A 351 2.01 -10.50 -20.08
CA ILE A 351 1.92 -9.17 -20.71
C ILE A 351 0.50 -8.89 -21.17
N ALA A 352 -0.17 -9.85 -21.83
CA ALA A 352 -1.54 -9.68 -22.29
C ALA A 352 -2.54 -9.46 -21.14
N GLN A 353 -2.40 -10.21 -20.04
CA GLN A 353 -3.21 -10.02 -18.84
C GLN A 353 -2.98 -8.63 -18.21
N LEU A 354 -1.74 -8.18 -18.16
CA LEU A 354 -1.38 -6.87 -17.63
C LEU A 354 -1.93 -5.72 -18.51
N GLU A 355 -1.80 -5.82 -19.83
CA GLU A 355 -2.38 -4.85 -20.78
C GLU A 355 -3.91 -4.77 -20.60
N ALA A 356 -4.60 -5.91 -20.51
CA ALA A 356 -6.04 -5.96 -20.27
C ALA A 356 -6.44 -5.34 -18.92
N ALA A 357 -5.64 -5.55 -17.88
CA ALA A 357 -5.88 -4.95 -16.57
C ALA A 357 -5.74 -3.41 -16.61
N ILE A 358 -4.71 -2.90 -17.30
CA ILE A 358 -4.46 -1.46 -17.46
C ILE A 358 -5.61 -0.80 -18.24
N GLU A 359 -6.05 -1.40 -19.35
CA GLU A 359 -7.19 -0.88 -20.13
C GLU A 359 -8.48 -0.89 -19.30
N ARG A 360 -8.71 -1.92 -18.47
CA ARG A 360 -9.87 -2.00 -17.59
C ARG A 360 -9.86 -0.88 -16.54
N VAL A 361 -8.74 -0.60 -15.89
CA VAL A 361 -8.69 0.49 -14.88
C VAL A 361 -8.90 1.87 -15.52
N HIS A 362 -8.52 2.04 -16.78
CA HIS A 362 -8.78 3.27 -17.53
C HIS A 362 -10.23 3.42 -17.99
N THR A 363 -11.05 2.38 -17.96
CA THR A 363 -12.42 2.40 -18.51
C THR A 363 -13.51 2.13 -17.47
N THR A 364 -13.14 1.88 -16.22
CA THR A 364 -14.09 1.51 -15.15
C THR A 364 -13.97 2.41 -13.92
N PRO A 365 -15.04 2.61 -13.15
CA PRO A 365 -14.96 3.27 -11.85
C PRO A 365 -13.99 2.55 -10.91
N GLN A 366 -13.19 3.30 -10.15
CA GLN A 366 -12.15 2.73 -9.30
C GLN A 366 -12.40 3.03 -7.82
N TRP A 367 -12.14 2.03 -6.98
CA TRP A 367 -12.02 2.23 -5.54
C TRP A 367 -10.62 2.73 -5.22
N VAL A 368 -10.52 3.93 -4.66
CA VAL A 368 -9.25 4.54 -4.25
C VAL A 368 -9.28 4.90 -2.77
N PRO A 369 -8.13 4.95 -2.09
CA PRO A 369 -8.07 5.45 -0.72
C PRO A 369 -8.72 6.82 -0.59
N VAL A 370 -9.48 7.03 0.47
CA VAL A 370 -10.10 8.33 0.78
C VAL A 370 -9.03 9.43 0.88
N SER A 371 -7.85 9.12 1.42
CA SER A 371 -6.71 10.02 1.51
C SER A 371 -6.16 10.51 0.17
N TRP A 372 -6.61 9.95 -0.96
CA TRP A 372 -6.21 10.41 -2.29
C TRP A 372 -7.12 11.49 -2.87
N VAL A 373 -8.26 11.76 -2.22
CA VAL A 373 -9.28 12.70 -2.71
C VAL A 373 -9.31 13.98 -1.87
N TYR A 374 -8.88 13.91 -0.61
CA TYR A 374 -8.98 14.99 0.38
C TYR A 374 -7.65 15.61 0.74
#